data_AF-A0A166CNJ1-F1
#
_entry.id   AF-A0A166CNJ1-F1
#
_cell.length_a   1.000
_cell.length_b   1.000
_cell.length_c   1.000
_cell.angle_alpha   90.00
_cell.angle_beta   90.00
_cell.angle_gamma   90.00
#
_symmetry.space_group_name_H-M   'P 1'
#
loop_
_entity.id
_entity.type
_entity.pdbx_description
1 polymer ?
#
loop_
_entity_poly.entity_id
_entity_poly.type
_entity_poly.pdbx_seq_one_letter_code
_entity_poly.pdbx_strand_id
1 'polypeptide(L)'
;MNSLSIIVKDNSGNYNNGNISVPVSITTTNPVVSANYKTGTYSSSIKVKLTTNKGTIYYKIGNGAYKKYSTQLTISSTSKLSFYAVDSFKQKSSVKTLTYTINKKSTPKKAKITYSVKVTTQGKNVKRVFTIKNSGNIKGSASTKLKVPAGLTLVKVTTSKAYYSYKSATKTLTFGVKNLNPNAVAKVTVSFREK
;
A
#
# COMPACT_ATOMS: atom_id res chain seq x y z
N MET A 1 -20.59 -45.48 11.46
CA MET A 1 -20.74 -45.67 12.92
C MET A 1 -19.51 -46.40 13.39
N ASN A 2 -18.78 -45.87 14.37
CA ASN A 2 -17.66 -46.61 14.95
C ASN A 2 -18.26 -47.61 15.94
N SER A 3 -18.03 -48.90 15.77
CA SER A 3 -18.45 -49.93 16.71
C SER A 3 -17.26 -50.38 17.53
N LEU A 4 -17.43 -50.45 18.85
CA LEU A 4 -16.54 -51.18 19.73
C LEU A 4 -17.09 -52.60 19.84
N SER A 5 -16.24 -53.59 19.57
CA SER A 5 -16.57 -55.00 19.81
C SER A 5 -15.92 -55.42 21.12
N ILE A 6 -16.73 -55.81 22.10
CA ILE A 6 -16.26 -56.31 23.39
C ILE A 6 -16.46 -57.82 23.41
N ILE A 7 -15.37 -58.53 23.65
CA ILE A 7 -15.35 -59.98 23.86
C ILE A 7 -15.02 -60.20 25.34
N VAL A 8 -15.92 -60.84 26.08
CA VAL A 8 -15.78 -61.18 27.49
C VAL A 8 -15.58 -62.69 27.59
N LYS A 9 -14.58 -63.10 28.38
CA LYS A 9 -14.26 -64.51 28.68
C LYS A 9 -14.47 -64.75 30.17
N ASP A 10 -15.18 -65.82 30.54
CA ASP A 10 -15.30 -66.22 31.95
C ASP A 10 -14.05 -66.98 32.44
N ASN A 11 -13.98 -67.28 33.75
CA ASN A 11 -12.86 -68.00 34.35
C ASN A 11 -12.73 -69.46 33.86
N SER A 12 -13.81 -70.02 33.30
CA SER A 12 -13.86 -71.36 32.71
C SER A 12 -13.45 -71.37 31.24
N GLY A 13 -13.26 -70.18 30.66
CA GLY A 13 -12.79 -69.95 29.32
C GLY A 13 -13.84 -69.80 28.23
N ASN A 14 -15.12 -69.69 28.60
CA ASN A 14 -16.21 -69.48 27.66
C ASN A 14 -16.31 -68.01 27.26
N TYR A 15 -16.63 -67.76 25.99
CA TYR A 15 -16.90 -66.41 25.47
C TYR A 15 -18.40 -66.13 25.44
N ASN A 16 -18.79 -64.86 25.57
CA ASN A 16 -20.17 -64.46 25.32
C ASN A 16 -20.60 -64.75 23.87
N ASN A 17 -21.67 -65.52 23.67
CA ASN A 17 -22.23 -65.84 22.34
C ASN A 17 -23.31 -64.82 21.92
N GLY A 18 -23.01 -63.53 22.03
CA GLY A 18 -23.96 -62.47 21.71
C GLY A 18 -23.30 -61.10 21.56
N ASN A 19 -23.90 -60.24 20.75
CA ASN A 19 -23.44 -58.87 20.54
C ASN A 19 -23.70 -58.03 21.79
N ILE A 20 -22.65 -57.73 22.54
CA ILE A 20 -22.71 -56.73 23.61
C ILE A 20 -22.65 -55.35 22.95
N SER A 21 -23.81 -54.69 22.84
CA SER A 21 -23.89 -53.31 22.35
C SER A 21 -23.75 -52.35 23.52
N VAL A 22 -22.61 -51.68 23.63
CA VAL A 22 -22.42 -50.60 24.60
C VAL A 22 -22.67 -49.27 23.89
N PRO A 23 -23.66 -48.46 24.32
CA PRO A 23 -23.84 -47.13 23.77
C PRO A 23 -22.65 -46.25 24.17
N VAL A 24 -21.87 -45.81 23.19
CA VAL A 24 -20.77 -44.86 23.40
C VAL A 24 -21.18 -43.51 22.85
N SER A 25 -21.32 -42.53 23.75
CA SER A 25 -21.59 -41.14 23.40
C SER A 25 -20.29 -40.35 23.38
N ILE A 26 -19.75 -40.09 22.19
CA ILE A 26 -18.60 -39.18 22.01
C ILE A 26 -19.17 -37.77 21.86
N THR A 27 -19.02 -36.93 22.89
CA THR A 27 -19.35 -35.50 22.79
C THR A 27 -18.12 -34.73 22.35
N THR A 28 -18.28 -33.96 21.28
CA THR A 28 -17.22 -33.09 20.79
C THR A 28 -17.76 -31.68 20.60
N THR A 29 -17.02 -30.70 21.11
CA THR A 29 -17.35 -29.28 20.93
C THR A 29 -16.86 -28.80 19.57
N ASN A 30 -17.54 -27.84 18.96
CA ASN A 30 -17.01 -27.22 17.74
C ASN A 30 -15.72 -26.42 18.03
N PRO A 31 -14.81 -26.26 17.04
CA PRO A 31 -13.69 -25.35 17.16
C PRO A 31 -14.14 -23.91 17.45
N VAL A 32 -13.31 -23.15 18.14
CA VAL A 32 -13.49 -21.72 18.41
C VAL A 32 -12.38 -20.96 17.73
N VAL A 33 -12.71 -19.83 17.09
CA VAL A 33 -11.75 -19.01 16.34
C VAL A 33 -11.70 -17.57 16.84
N SER A 34 -10.52 -16.97 16.82
CA SER A 34 -10.33 -15.55 17.15
C SER A 34 -9.30 -14.87 16.26
N ALA A 35 -9.31 -13.54 16.26
CA ALA A 35 -8.36 -12.70 15.56
C ALA A 35 -7.81 -11.64 16.53
N ASN A 36 -6.53 -11.28 16.38
CA ASN A 36 -5.91 -10.22 17.21
C ASN A 36 -6.48 -8.82 16.97
N TYR A 37 -7.07 -8.57 15.79
CA TYR A 37 -7.76 -7.32 15.47
C TYR A 37 -9.27 -7.53 15.37
N LYS A 38 -10.04 -6.70 16.08
CA LYS A 38 -11.51 -6.62 15.99
C LYS A 38 -11.94 -5.81 14.76
N THR A 39 -13.22 -5.86 14.39
CA THR A 39 -13.80 -4.94 13.39
C THR A 39 -13.49 -3.48 13.77
N GLY A 40 -13.09 -2.67 12.80
CA GLY A 40 -12.75 -1.26 13.08
C GLY A 40 -12.00 -0.55 11.95
N THR A 41 -11.64 0.71 12.24
CA THR A 41 -10.90 1.59 11.34
C THR A 41 -9.45 1.74 11.82
N TYR A 42 -8.50 1.60 10.89
CA TYR A 42 -7.07 1.66 11.15
C TYR A 42 -6.39 2.68 10.24
N SER A 43 -5.41 3.41 10.77
CA SER A 43 -4.67 4.45 10.04
C SER A 43 -3.53 3.90 9.17
N SER A 44 -3.23 2.61 9.30
CA SER A 44 -2.15 1.90 8.61
C SER A 44 -2.57 0.46 8.30
N SER A 45 -1.77 -0.23 7.50
CA SER A 45 -1.98 -1.65 7.21
C SER A 45 -1.76 -2.48 8.48
N ILE A 46 -2.63 -3.46 8.72
CA ILE A 46 -2.58 -4.33 9.91
C ILE A 46 -2.16 -5.75 9.54
N LYS A 47 -1.48 -6.43 10.48
CA LYS A 47 -1.11 -7.85 10.37
C LYS A 47 -2.03 -8.70 11.25
N VAL A 48 -3.04 -9.29 10.64
CA VAL A 48 -4.05 -10.10 11.33
C VAL A 48 -3.50 -11.51 11.58
N LYS A 49 -3.43 -11.89 12.86
CA LYS A 49 -3.17 -13.25 13.33
C LYS A 49 -4.49 -13.92 13.68
N LEU A 50 -4.76 -15.07 13.08
CA LEU A 50 -5.91 -15.92 13.42
C LEU A 50 -5.45 -17.03 14.36
N THR A 51 -6.29 -17.37 15.34
CA THR A 51 -6.04 -18.46 16.29
C THR A 51 -7.29 -19.33 16.45
N THR A 52 -7.07 -20.59 16.81
CA THR A 52 -8.12 -21.53 17.15
C THR A 52 -7.67 -22.41 18.29
N ASN A 53 -8.61 -22.92 19.09
CA ASN A 53 -8.31 -23.89 20.14
C ASN A 53 -8.01 -25.29 19.58
N LYS A 54 -8.50 -25.64 18.39
CA LYS A 54 -8.25 -26.92 17.73
C LYS A 54 -8.52 -26.87 16.22
N GLY A 55 -7.82 -27.73 15.49
CA GLY A 55 -8.03 -27.91 14.06
C GLY A 55 -7.30 -26.89 13.18
N THR A 56 -7.71 -26.83 11.91
CA THR A 56 -7.13 -25.99 10.87
C THR A 56 -8.06 -24.83 10.54
N ILE A 57 -7.53 -23.60 10.49
CA ILE A 57 -8.29 -22.40 10.11
C ILE A 57 -8.32 -22.25 8.59
N TYR A 58 -9.49 -21.92 8.06
CA TYR A 58 -9.73 -21.51 6.68
C TYR A 58 -10.26 -20.08 6.65
N TYR A 59 -9.81 -19.28 5.70
CA TYR A 59 -10.20 -17.88 5.60
C TYR A 59 -10.40 -17.42 4.15
N LYS A 60 -11.18 -16.35 3.97
CA LYS A 60 -11.29 -15.59 2.73
C LYS A 60 -11.31 -14.10 3.01
N ILE A 61 -10.82 -13.32 2.05
CA ILE A 61 -10.85 -11.86 2.08
C ILE A 61 -11.80 -11.40 0.96
N GLY A 62 -12.77 -10.55 1.30
CA GLY A 62 -13.83 -10.12 0.39
C GLY A 62 -14.66 -11.30 -0.12
N ASN A 63 -14.84 -11.37 -1.44
CA ASN A 63 -15.64 -12.39 -2.11
C ASN A 63 -14.81 -13.58 -2.65
N GLY A 64 -13.53 -13.67 -2.27
CA GLY A 64 -12.65 -14.75 -2.73
C GLY A 64 -13.00 -16.14 -2.16
N ALA A 65 -12.31 -17.17 -2.66
CA ALA A 65 -12.41 -18.53 -2.14
C ALA A 65 -11.74 -18.68 -0.76
N TYR A 66 -12.21 -19.64 0.03
CA TYR A 66 -11.56 -20.02 1.28
C TYR A 66 -10.23 -20.73 1.02
N LYS A 67 -9.19 -20.35 1.75
CA LYS A 67 -7.88 -20.96 1.74
C LYS A 67 -7.40 -21.29 3.15
N LYS A 68 -6.50 -22.28 3.25
CA LYS A 68 -5.89 -22.67 4.52
C LYS A 68 -5.03 -21.52 5.07
N TYR A 69 -5.19 -21.23 6.36
CA TYR A 69 -4.37 -20.27 7.07
C TYR A 69 -3.03 -20.88 7.48
N SER A 70 -1.92 -20.28 7.04
CA SER A 70 -0.56 -20.71 7.39
C SER A 70 0.30 -19.56 7.91
N THR A 71 0.03 -18.32 7.50
CA THR A 71 0.79 -17.12 7.87
C THR A 71 -0.14 -15.95 8.18
N GLN A 72 0.35 -14.97 8.94
CA GLN A 72 -0.39 -13.72 9.20
C GLN A 72 -0.86 -13.04 7.91
N LEU A 73 -2.03 -12.40 7.99
CA LEU A 73 -2.66 -11.72 6.86
C LEU A 73 -2.37 -10.22 6.92
N THR A 74 -1.82 -9.67 5.85
CA THR A 74 -1.70 -8.21 5.72
C THR A 74 -2.99 -7.66 5.12
N ILE A 75 -3.69 -6.79 5.87
CA ILE A 75 -4.85 -6.05 5.37
C ILE A 75 -4.43 -4.61 5.11
N SER A 76 -4.36 -4.24 3.83
CA SER A 76 -3.83 -2.95 3.37
C SER A 76 -4.86 -1.97 2.84
N SER A 77 -6.10 -2.43 2.65
CA SER A 77 -7.26 -1.69 2.16
C SER A 77 -8.53 -2.16 2.88
N THR A 78 -9.62 -1.41 2.75
CA THR A 78 -10.91 -1.79 3.32
C THR A 78 -11.34 -3.16 2.80
N SER A 79 -11.61 -4.10 3.71
CA SER A 79 -11.86 -5.50 3.37
C SER A 79 -12.68 -6.19 4.46
N LYS A 80 -13.46 -7.19 4.05
CA LYS A 80 -14.11 -8.15 4.97
C LYS A 80 -13.26 -9.41 5.05
N LEU A 81 -12.92 -9.86 6.25
CA LEU A 81 -12.24 -11.13 6.50
C LEU A 81 -13.24 -12.11 7.12
N SER A 82 -13.51 -13.23 6.43
CA SER A 82 -14.33 -14.32 6.95
C SER A 82 -13.47 -15.54 7.20
N PHE A 83 -13.65 -16.22 8.34
CA PHE A 83 -12.85 -17.38 8.73
C PHE A 83 -13.60 -18.34 9.64
N TYR A 84 -13.20 -19.61 9.59
CA TYR A 84 -13.70 -20.71 10.43
C TYR A 84 -12.59 -21.75 10.63
N ALA A 85 -12.76 -22.69 11.54
CA ALA A 85 -11.84 -23.81 11.73
C ALA A 85 -12.53 -25.17 11.55
N VAL A 86 -11.74 -26.18 11.17
CA VAL A 86 -12.15 -27.57 11.01
C VAL A 86 -11.24 -28.47 11.84
N ASP A 87 -11.78 -29.28 12.75
CA ASP A 87 -10.99 -30.22 13.55
C ASP A 87 -10.73 -31.57 12.85
N SER A 88 -10.00 -32.47 13.53
CA SER A 88 -9.68 -33.81 13.04
C SER A 88 -10.92 -34.71 12.85
N PHE A 89 -12.02 -34.39 13.52
CA PHE A 89 -13.32 -35.07 13.39
C PHE A 89 -14.22 -34.40 12.35
N LYS A 90 -13.67 -33.45 11.56
CA LYS A 90 -14.37 -32.68 10.51
C LYS A 90 -15.49 -31.76 11.03
N GLN A 91 -15.52 -31.45 12.32
CA GLN A 91 -16.44 -30.46 12.87
C GLN A 91 -15.97 -29.05 12.55
N LYS A 92 -16.93 -28.18 12.23
CA LYS A 92 -16.66 -26.81 11.80
C LYS A 92 -17.07 -25.82 12.89
N SER A 93 -16.26 -24.78 13.10
CA SER A 93 -16.72 -23.60 13.82
C SER A 93 -17.77 -22.85 13.02
N SER A 94 -18.53 -21.98 13.68
CA SER A 94 -19.27 -20.93 12.98
C SER A 94 -18.30 -20.03 12.21
N VAL A 95 -18.78 -19.45 11.10
CA VAL A 95 -18.00 -18.49 10.31
C VAL A 95 -18.00 -17.14 11.03
N LYS A 96 -16.82 -16.67 11.40
CA LYS A 96 -16.62 -15.32 11.95
C LYS A 96 -16.25 -14.37 10.83
N THR A 97 -16.93 -13.21 10.76
CA THR A 97 -16.66 -12.17 9.76
C THR A 97 -16.30 -10.86 10.45
N LEU A 98 -15.18 -10.26 10.04
CA LEU A 98 -14.67 -9.00 10.56
C LEU A 98 -14.50 -8.00 9.42
N THR A 99 -14.92 -6.76 9.64
CA THR A 99 -14.77 -5.67 8.66
C THR A 99 -13.63 -4.75 9.11
N TYR A 100 -12.64 -4.58 8.24
CA TYR A 100 -11.51 -3.68 8.48
C TYR A 100 -11.57 -2.53 7.49
N THR A 101 -11.50 -1.31 7.99
CA THR A 101 -11.40 -0.09 7.17
C THR A 101 -9.99 0.47 7.31
N ILE A 102 -9.27 0.62 6.19
CA ILE A 102 -7.90 1.16 6.22
C ILE A 102 -7.92 2.58 5.67
N ASN A 103 -7.90 3.55 6.60
CA ASN A 103 -7.86 4.98 6.31
C ASN A 103 -6.42 5.48 6.41
N LYS A 104 -5.60 5.18 5.42
CA LYS A 104 -4.26 5.76 5.31
C LYS A 104 -4.41 7.27 5.15
N LYS A 105 -4.03 8.03 6.19
CA LYS A 105 -3.82 9.47 6.03
C LYS A 105 -2.68 9.63 5.02
N SER A 106 -3.00 10.04 3.79
CA SER A 106 -1.99 10.52 2.87
C SER A 106 -1.45 11.81 3.47
N THR A 107 -0.23 11.79 4.00
CA THR A 107 0.46 13.04 4.32
C THR A 107 0.59 13.82 3.00
N PRO A 108 0.09 15.06 2.92
CA PRO A 108 0.26 15.85 1.72
C PRO A 108 1.75 16.00 1.48
N LYS A 109 2.25 15.49 0.35
CA LYS A 109 3.65 15.65 -0.03
C LYS A 109 3.93 17.14 -0.08
N LYS A 110 4.79 17.62 0.82
CA LYS A 110 5.14 19.04 0.89
C LYS A 110 5.66 19.47 -0.48
N ALA A 111 5.07 20.55 -0.95
CA ALA A 111 5.52 21.33 -2.08
C ALA A 111 7.05 21.54 -2.04
N LYS A 112 7.77 21.13 -3.11
CA LYS A 112 9.19 21.42 -3.27
C LYS A 112 9.45 21.82 -4.72
N ILE A 113 9.97 23.02 -4.91
CA ILE A 113 10.51 23.46 -6.19
C ILE A 113 11.98 23.08 -6.26
N THR A 114 12.37 22.53 -7.40
CA THR A 114 13.78 22.31 -7.74
C THR A 114 14.07 22.94 -9.10
N TYR A 115 15.26 23.54 -9.21
CA TYR A 115 15.78 24.11 -10.45
C TYR A 115 16.96 23.26 -10.91
N SER A 116 17.02 22.95 -12.19
CA SER A 116 18.18 22.34 -12.83
C SER A 116 18.48 23.08 -14.13
N VAL A 117 19.76 23.22 -14.49
CA VAL A 117 20.18 23.94 -15.69
C VAL A 117 20.95 22.99 -16.61
N LYS A 118 20.63 23.01 -17.90
CA LYS A 118 21.43 22.40 -18.96
C LYS A 118 21.98 23.51 -19.86
N VAL A 119 23.28 23.50 -20.11
CA VAL A 119 23.95 24.46 -21.00
C VAL A 119 24.34 23.75 -22.29
N THR A 120 24.21 24.44 -23.42
CA THR A 120 24.62 23.94 -24.74
C THR A 120 25.21 25.09 -25.54
N THR A 121 26.37 24.88 -26.13
CA THR A 121 27.07 25.88 -26.94
C THR A 121 27.20 25.38 -28.37
N GLN A 122 26.95 26.24 -29.36
CA GLN A 122 27.12 25.94 -30.78
C GLN A 122 27.66 27.19 -31.49
N GLY A 123 28.96 27.17 -31.81
CA GLY A 123 29.68 28.38 -32.21
C GLY A 123 29.51 29.48 -31.16
N LYS A 124 29.25 30.71 -31.60
CA LYS A 124 29.00 31.88 -30.73
C LYS A 124 27.66 31.84 -29.96
N ASN A 125 26.83 30.81 -30.13
CA ASN A 125 25.51 30.74 -29.51
C ASN A 125 25.55 29.87 -28.24
N VAL A 126 25.05 30.40 -27.12
CA VAL A 126 24.96 29.69 -25.84
C VAL A 126 23.49 29.58 -25.44
N LYS A 127 23.00 28.37 -25.20
CA LYS A 127 21.64 28.07 -24.75
C LYS A 127 21.66 27.52 -23.33
N ARG A 128 20.86 28.09 -22.43
CA ARG A 128 20.62 27.58 -21.06
C ARG A 128 19.17 27.17 -20.90
N VAL A 129 18.90 25.93 -20.53
CA VAL A 129 17.56 25.41 -20.26
C VAL A 129 17.41 25.18 -18.77
N PHE A 130 16.57 25.97 -18.12
CA PHE A 130 16.18 25.82 -16.72
C PHE A 130 14.91 24.97 -16.64
N THR A 131 14.99 23.86 -15.90
CA THR A 131 13.84 22.99 -15.61
C THR A 131 13.40 23.22 -14.18
N ILE A 132 12.11 23.53 -13.99
CA ILE A 132 11.48 23.80 -12.71
C ILE A 132 10.50 22.65 -12.44
N LYS A 133 10.76 21.84 -11.41
CA LYS A 133 9.89 20.71 -11.04
C LYS A 133 9.19 20.99 -9.72
N ASN A 134 7.89 20.71 -9.68
CA ASN A 134 7.14 20.69 -8.43
C ASN A 134 6.84 19.26 -7.99
N SER A 135 7.27 18.87 -6.79
CA SER A 135 7.00 17.54 -6.24
C SER A 135 5.80 17.43 -5.30
N GLY A 136 4.99 18.49 -5.12
CA GLY A 136 3.85 18.51 -4.19
C GLY A 136 2.77 19.52 -4.56
N ASN A 137 1.85 19.84 -3.66
CA ASN A 137 0.83 20.88 -3.89
C ASN A 137 1.41 22.26 -3.55
N ILE A 138 1.89 23.03 -4.54
CA ILE A 138 2.29 24.43 -4.31
C ILE A 138 1.10 25.31 -4.63
N LYS A 139 0.68 26.11 -3.63
CA LYS A 139 -0.12 27.31 -3.86
C LYS A 139 0.84 28.51 -3.78
N GLY A 140 0.92 29.33 -4.83
CA GLY A 140 1.80 30.51 -4.86
C GLY A 140 2.83 30.54 -6.00
N SER A 141 3.79 31.46 -5.89
CA SER A 141 4.82 31.71 -6.89
C SER A 141 6.21 31.36 -6.37
N ALA A 142 7.05 30.79 -7.23
CA ALA A 142 8.47 30.59 -6.97
C ALA A 142 9.26 31.18 -8.14
N SER A 143 10.32 31.93 -7.85
CA SER A 143 11.19 32.51 -8.87
C SER A 143 12.65 32.50 -8.48
N THR A 144 13.50 32.66 -9.49
CA THR A 144 14.94 32.87 -9.36
C THR A 144 15.42 33.91 -10.38
N LYS A 145 16.65 34.36 -10.22
CA LYS A 145 17.28 35.39 -11.06
C LYS A 145 18.53 34.83 -11.76
N LEU A 146 18.76 35.29 -12.98
CA LEU A 146 19.96 35.05 -13.76
C LEU A 146 20.49 36.40 -14.26
N LYS A 147 21.72 36.74 -13.87
CA LYS A 147 22.44 37.86 -14.48
C LYS A 147 23.04 37.39 -15.81
N VAL A 148 22.87 38.18 -16.88
CA VAL A 148 23.49 37.88 -18.19
C VAL A 148 25.01 37.83 -17.98
N PRO A 149 25.69 36.73 -18.33
CA PRO A 149 27.14 36.63 -18.17
C PRO A 149 27.88 37.72 -18.95
N ALA A 150 29.06 38.10 -18.45
CA ALA A 150 29.96 38.99 -19.18
C ALA A 150 30.33 38.38 -20.54
N GLY A 151 30.56 39.22 -21.54
CA GLY A 151 30.87 38.77 -22.91
C GLY A 151 29.67 38.23 -23.71
N LEU A 152 28.49 38.05 -23.08
CA LEU A 152 27.29 37.57 -23.74
C LEU A 152 26.23 38.67 -23.92
N THR A 153 25.44 38.51 -24.97
CA THR A 153 24.21 39.26 -25.22
C THR A 153 23.01 38.33 -25.12
N LEU A 154 21.93 38.77 -24.47
CA LEU A 154 20.68 38.03 -24.44
C LEU A 154 20.01 38.13 -25.82
N VAL A 155 19.72 36.99 -26.43
CA VAL A 155 19.07 36.91 -27.75
C VAL A 155 17.58 36.61 -27.61
N LYS A 156 17.23 35.57 -26.85
CA LYS A 156 15.84 35.10 -26.77
C LYS A 156 15.57 34.39 -25.44
N VAL A 157 14.36 34.56 -24.91
CA VAL A 157 13.83 33.74 -23.81
C VAL A 157 12.56 33.06 -24.29
N THR A 158 12.45 31.74 -24.10
CA THR A 158 11.20 31.00 -24.30
C THR A 158 10.82 30.25 -23.03
N THR A 159 9.52 30.12 -22.77
CA THR A 159 9.02 29.45 -21.58
C THR A 159 7.96 28.40 -21.91
N SER A 160 7.80 27.44 -21.01
CA SER A 160 6.68 26.50 -20.98
C SER A 160 6.21 26.40 -19.55
N LYS A 161 4.96 26.79 -19.28
CA LYS A 161 4.36 26.84 -17.92
C LYS A 161 5.16 27.67 -16.90
N ALA A 162 5.92 28.64 -17.40
CA ALA A 162 6.77 29.53 -16.61
C ALA A 162 6.62 30.97 -17.10
N TYR A 163 6.89 31.93 -16.22
CA TYR A 163 6.96 33.34 -16.53
C TYR A 163 8.41 33.83 -16.53
N TYR A 164 8.65 34.96 -17.17
CA TYR A 164 9.92 35.66 -17.07
C TYR A 164 9.74 37.18 -17.17
N SER A 165 10.73 37.93 -16.69
CA SER A 165 10.90 39.35 -16.91
C SER A 165 12.38 39.69 -17.03
N TYR A 166 12.75 40.64 -17.88
CA TYR A 166 14.13 41.05 -18.09
C TYR A 166 14.30 42.55 -17.84
N LYS A 167 15.27 42.90 -16.98
CA LYS A 167 15.65 44.29 -16.70
C LYS A 167 16.95 44.60 -17.42
N SER A 168 16.87 45.34 -18.52
CA SER A 168 18.01 45.66 -19.39
C SER A 168 19.11 46.46 -18.68
N ALA A 169 18.73 47.44 -17.85
CA ALA A 169 19.65 48.29 -17.09
C ALA A 169 20.62 47.48 -16.21
N THR A 170 20.13 46.41 -15.56
CA THR A 170 20.95 45.56 -14.68
C THR A 170 21.38 44.25 -15.34
N LYS A 171 20.93 44.02 -16.58
CA LYS A 171 21.05 42.77 -17.33
C LYS A 171 20.61 41.55 -16.50
N THR A 172 19.45 41.66 -15.85
CA THR A 172 18.93 40.61 -14.95
C THR A 172 17.64 40.01 -15.50
N LEU A 173 17.63 38.71 -15.73
CA LEU A 173 16.45 37.90 -16.04
C LEU A 173 15.88 37.32 -14.74
N THR A 174 14.62 37.61 -14.43
CA THR A 174 13.87 36.92 -13.37
C THR A 174 12.93 35.92 -14.04
N PHE A 175 12.85 34.69 -13.55
CA PHE A 175 11.95 33.68 -14.09
C PHE A 175 11.44 32.73 -13.02
N GLY A 176 10.28 32.13 -13.26
CA GLY A 176 9.61 31.34 -12.23
C GLY A 176 8.33 30.68 -12.70
N VAL A 177 7.57 30.17 -11.74
CA VAL A 177 6.27 29.51 -11.94
C VAL A 177 5.25 30.07 -10.96
N LYS A 178 3.98 30.11 -11.37
CA LYS A 178 2.84 30.45 -10.52
C LYS A 178 1.89 29.27 -10.53
N ASN A 179 1.46 28.82 -9.35
CA ASN A 179 0.45 27.76 -9.18
C ASN A 179 0.76 26.49 -10.00
N LEU A 180 2.02 26.01 -9.96
CA LEU A 180 2.43 24.83 -10.70
C LEU A 180 1.81 23.57 -10.08
N ASN A 181 1.06 22.78 -10.84
CA ASN A 181 0.43 21.55 -10.35
C ASN A 181 1.45 20.51 -9.83
N PRO A 182 1.06 19.59 -8.94
CA PRO A 182 1.92 18.48 -8.52
C PRO A 182 2.45 17.69 -9.71
N ASN A 183 3.74 17.35 -9.68
CA ASN A 183 4.47 16.64 -10.73
C ASN A 183 4.55 17.39 -12.08
N ALA A 184 4.03 18.62 -12.18
CA ALA A 184 4.20 19.41 -13.37
C ALA A 184 5.66 19.89 -13.49
N VAL A 185 6.08 20.00 -14.75
CA VAL A 185 7.42 20.46 -15.14
C VAL A 185 7.25 21.71 -15.98
N ALA A 186 7.92 22.78 -15.59
CA ALA A 186 8.03 24.01 -16.36
C ALA A 186 9.47 24.18 -16.87
N LYS A 187 9.62 24.90 -17.98
CA LYS A 187 10.92 25.14 -18.62
C LYS A 187 11.10 26.61 -18.97
N VAL A 188 12.32 27.10 -18.83
CA VAL A 188 12.76 28.42 -19.31
C VAL A 188 14.02 28.20 -20.13
N THR A 189 14.00 28.52 -21.41
CA THR A 189 15.17 28.45 -22.30
C THR A 189 15.65 29.85 -22.58
N VAL A 190 16.93 30.10 -22.32
CA VAL A 190 17.59 31.39 -22.49
C VAL A 190 18.70 31.21 -23.51
N SER A 191 18.59 31.91 -24.64
CA SER A 191 19.59 31.92 -25.70
C SER A 191 20.41 33.20 -25.61
N PHE A 192 21.71 33.06 -25.65
CA PHE A 192 22.70 34.11 -25.68
C PHE A 192 23.57 34.01 -26.94
N ARG A 193 24.24 35.12 -27.27
CA ARG A 193 25.28 35.18 -28.30
C ARG A 193 26.52 35.87 -27.74
N GLU A 194 27.69 35.32 -27.99
CA GLU A 194 28.98 35.97 -27.70
C GLU A 194 29.12 37.27 -28.49
N LYS A 195 29.63 38.29 -27.82
CA LYS A 195 29.92 39.59 -28.42
C LYS A 195 31.00 39.50 -29.49
#